data_AF-A0A3D1G711-F1
#
_entry.id   AF-A0A3D1G711-F1
#
_cell.length_a   1.000
_cell.length_b   1.000
_cell.length_c   1.000
_cell.angle_alpha   90.00
_cell.angle_beta   90.00
_cell.angle_gamma   90.00
#
_symmetry.space_group_name_H-M   'P 1'
#
loop_
_entity.id
_entity.type
_entity.pdbx_description
1 polymer ?
#
loop_
_entity_poly.entity_id
_entity_poly.type
_entity_poly.pdbx_seq_one_letter_code
_entity_poly.pdbx_strand_id
1 'polypeptide(L)' 'MTKTVLLAAGGTGGHVFPAVSVAERLHEDGFRPVFVTDRRGYRIIHSSAPSFTIHRIMAASPYGST' A
#
# COMPACT_ATOMS: atom_id res chain seq x y z
N MET A 1 -12.18 -11.89 16.29
CA MET A 1 -10.88 -11.18 16.25
C MET A 1 -10.52 -10.93 14.80
N THR A 2 -10.45 -9.67 14.37
CA THR A 2 -10.07 -9.31 12.99
C THR A 2 -8.56 -9.43 12.80
N LYS A 3 -8.11 -10.24 11.82
CA LYS A 3 -6.69 -10.41 11.51
C LYS A 3 -6.17 -9.23 10.70
N THR A 4 -4.98 -8.73 11.05
CA THR A 4 -4.33 -7.64 10.30
C THR A 4 -3.43 -8.21 9.22
N VAL A 5 -3.48 -7.63 8.02
CA VAL A 5 -2.62 -7.98 6.89
C VAL A 5 -1.84 -6.75 6.45
N LEU A 6 -0.51 -6.87 6.42
CA LEU A 6 0.36 -5.78 5.98
C LEU A 6 0.67 -5.94 4.49
N LEU A 7 0.36 -4.89 3.70
CA LEU A 7 0.64 -4.83 2.28
C LEU A 7 1.83 -3.89 2.04
N ALA A 8 2.96 -4.46 1.67
CA ALA A 8 4.16 -3.70 1.30
C ALA A 8 4.14 -3.44 -0.21
N ALA A 9 3.68 -2.24 -0.60
CA ALA A 9 3.61 -1.83 -2.00
C ALA A 9 4.03 -0.37 -2.15
N GLY A 10 4.95 -0.09 -3.06
CA GLY A 10 5.51 1.25 -3.28
C GLY A 10 6.03 1.44 -4.69
N GLY A 11 6.53 2.63 -5.00
CA GLY A 11 6.94 3.00 -6.35
C GLY A 11 5.81 3.64 -7.16
N THR A 12 5.63 3.20 -8.41
CA THR A 12 4.62 3.75 -9.34
C THR A 12 3.28 3.00 -9.25
N GLY A 13 2.27 3.45 -9.99
CA GLY A 13 0.93 2.87 -9.99
C GLY A 13 0.89 1.37 -10.30
N GLY A 14 1.85 0.85 -11.09
CA GLY A 14 1.87 -0.56 -11.53
C GLY A 14 1.90 -1.59 -10.39
N HIS A 15 2.48 -1.26 -9.24
CA HIS A 15 2.43 -2.12 -8.04
C HIS A 15 1.38 -1.68 -7.03
N VAL A 16 1.09 -0.37 -6.99
CA VAL A 16 0.16 0.20 -6.01
C VAL A 16 -1.28 -0.21 -6.30
N PHE A 17 -1.76 -0.10 -7.54
CA PHE A 17 -3.15 -0.41 -7.87
C PHE A 17 -3.52 -1.88 -7.62
N PRO A 18 -2.68 -2.87 -8.01
CA PRO A 18 -2.93 -4.26 -7.63
C PRO A 18 -2.99 -4.45 -6.11
N ALA A 19 -2.12 -3.79 -5.35
CA ALA A 19 -2.13 -3.87 -3.90
C ALA A 19 -3.40 -3.25 -3.28
N VAL A 20 -3.94 -2.18 -3.88
CA VAL A 20 -5.24 -1.60 -3.49
C VAL A 20 -6.36 -2.58 -3.73
N SER A 21 -6.45 -3.20 -4.92
CA SER A 21 -7.49 -4.20 -5.20
C SER A 21 -7.42 -5.41 -4.25
N VAL A 22 -6.22 -5.85 -3.89
CA VAL A 22 -6.02 -6.90 -2.88
C VAL A 22 -6.49 -6.43 -1.50
N ALA A 23 -6.20 -5.18 -1.11
CA ALA A 23 -6.65 -4.62 0.16
C ALA A 23 -8.17 -4.56 0.24
N GLU A 24 -8.85 -4.10 -0.81
CA GLU A 24 -10.31 -4.05 -0.88
C GLU A 24 -10.90 -5.44 -0.70
N ARG A 25 -10.40 -6.44 -1.43
CA ARG A 25 -10.89 -7.81 -1.28
C ARG A 25 -10.62 -8.38 0.13
N LEU A 26 -9.43 -8.16 0.68
CA LEU A 26 -9.13 -8.59 2.05
C LEU A 26 -10.03 -7.91 3.08
N HIS A 27 -10.39 -6.64 2.85
CA HIS A 27 -11.33 -5.94 3.72
C HIS A 27 -12.74 -6.56 3.66
N GLU A 28 -13.22 -6.87 2.46
CA GLU A 28 -14.50 -7.58 2.24
C GLU A 28 -14.50 -8.96 2.91
N ASP A 29 -13.38 -9.68 2.87
CA ASP A 29 -13.21 -10.98 3.53
C ASP A 29 -13.03 -10.86 5.07
N GLY A 30 -13.18 -9.65 5.63
CA GLY A 30 -13.18 -9.40 7.07
C GLY A 30 -11.79 -9.26 7.70
N PHE A 31 -10.74 -9.02 6.91
CA PHE A 31 -9.41 -8.66 7.40
C PHE A 31 -9.29 -7.15 7.63
N ARG A 32 -8.21 -6.74 8.30
CA ARG A 32 -7.79 -5.35 8.42
C ARG A 32 -6.50 -5.13 7.61
N PRO A 33 -6.60 -4.72 6.35
CA PRO A 33 -5.45 -4.37 5.53
C PRO A 33 -4.80 -3.08 6.04
N VAL A 34 -3.47 -3.05 6.01
CA VAL A 34 -2.66 -1.87 6.34
C VAL A 34 -1.54 -1.78 5.32
N PHE A 35 -1.29 -0.59 4.78
CA PHE A 35 -0.22 -0.37 3.82
C PHE A 35 1.10 0.03 4.50
N VAL A 36 2.21 -0.45 3.96
CA VAL A 36 3.55 0.10 4.16
C VAL A 36 4.11 0.50 2.80
N THR A 37 4.54 1.75 2.65
CA THR A 37 4.90 2.31 1.34
C THR A 37 5.97 3.42 1.41
N ASP A 38 6.54 3.77 0.26
CA ASP A 38 7.45 4.90 0.10
C ASP A 38 6.69 6.22 -0.15
N ARG A 39 7.42 7.34 -0.29
CA ARG A 39 6.81 8.66 -0.55
C ARG A 39 5.96 8.68 -1.83
N ARG A 40 6.35 7.93 -2.86
CA ARG A 40 5.65 7.89 -4.15
C ARG A 40 4.35 7.10 -4.04
N GLY A 41 4.43 5.88 -3.50
CA GLY A 41 3.27 5.03 -3.28
C GLY A 41 2.27 5.65 -2.31
N TYR A 42 2.73 6.35 -1.26
CA TYR A 42 1.85 7.09 -0.35
C TYR A 42 0.91 8.03 -1.09
N ARG A 43 1.42 8.81 -2.05
CA ARG A 43 0.61 9.78 -2.82
C ARG A 43 -0.49 9.08 -3.62
N ILE A 44 -0.16 7.92 -4.20
CA ILE A 44 -1.11 7.15 -5.01
C ILE A 44 -2.15 6.49 -4.10
N ILE A 45 -1.72 5.74 -3.09
CA ILE A 45 -2.62 5.01 -2.17
C ILE A 45 -3.54 6.00 -1.45
N HIS A 46 -3.01 7.12 -0.96
CA HIS A 46 -3.81 8.12 -0.27
C HIS A 46 -4.91 8.71 -1.16
N SER A 47 -4.67 8.83 -2.47
CA SER A 47 -5.69 9.31 -3.42
C SER A 47 -6.69 8.25 -3.86
N SER A 48 -6.24 7.00 -4.05
CA SER A 48 -7.07 5.92 -4.60
C SER A 48 -7.83 5.13 -3.54
N ALA A 49 -7.30 5.06 -2.32
CA ALA A 49 -7.85 4.24 -1.24
C ALA A 49 -7.69 4.92 0.14
N PRO A 50 -8.32 6.10 0.34
CA PRO A 50 -8.10 6.96 1.51
C PRO A 50 -8.54 6.32 2.83
N SER A 51 -9.41 5.31 2.80
CA SER A 51 -9.96 4.64 3.98
C SER A 51 -8.98 3.67 4.66
N PHE A 52 -7.90 3.26 3.99
CA PHE A 52 -6.93 2.34 4.57
C PHE A 52 -5.87 3.07 5.39
N THR A 53 -5.38 2.41 6.45
CA THR A 53 -4.24 2.90 7.21
C THR A 53 -2.96 2.75 6.39
N ILE A 54 -2.15 3.81 6.32
CA ILE A 54 -0.91 3.85 5.52
C ILE A 54 0.26 4.26 6.41
N HIS A 55 1.26 3.40 6.51
CA HIS A 55 2.55 3.69 7.14
C HIS A 55 3.58 4.02 6.07
N ARG A 56 4.09 5.25 6.09
CA ARG A 56 5.17 5.66 5.19
C ARG A 56 6.52 5.30 5.80
N ILE A 57 7.37 4.62 5.04
CA ILE A 57 8.76 4.33 5.39
C ILE A 57 9.71 4.99 4.39
N MET A 58 10.95 5.18 4.83
CA MET A 58 12.03 5.54 3.92
C MET A 58 12.43 4.29 3.12
N ALA A 59 12.25 4.32 1.81
CA ALA A 59 12.70 3.26 0.92
C ALA A 59 13.34 3.90 -0.33
N ALA A 60 14.50 3.37 -0.72
CA ALA A 60 15.17 3.75 -1.96
C ALA A 60 14.55 3.01 -3.15
N SER A 61 14.63 3.61 -4.33
CA SER A 61 14.42 2.88 -5.57
C SER A 61 15.57 1.88 -5.73
N PRO A 62 15.35 0.60 -6.07
CA PRO A 62 16.44 -0.32 -6.40
C PRO A 62 17.21 0.15 -7.64
N TYR A 63 16.60 1.01 -8.47
CA TYR A 63 17.31 1.83 -9.45
C TYR A 63 17.97 2.99 -8.72
N GLY A 64 19.20 2.77 -8.25
CA GLY A 64 20.06 3.85 -7.75
C GLY A 64 20.21 4.92 -8.83
N SER A 65 20.08 6.19 -8.45
CA SER A 65 20.59 7.27 -9.28
C SER A 65 22.10 7.12 -9.29
N THR A 66 22.65 6.84 -10.47
CA THR A 66 24.06 7.15 -10.79
C THR A 66 24.31 8.62 -10.62
#